data_AF-A0A950VKI0-F1
#
_entry.id   AF-A0A950VKI0-F1
#
_cell.length_a   1.000
_cell.length_b   1.000
_cell.length_c   1.000
_cell.angle_alpha   90.00
_cell.angle_beta   90.00
_cell.angle_gamma   90.00
#
_symmetry.space_group_name_H-M   'P 1'
#
loop_
_entity.id
_entity.type
_entity.pdbx_description
1 polymer ?
#
loop_
_entity_poly.entity_id
_entity_poly.type
_entity_poly.pdbx_seq_one_letter_code
_entity_poly.pdbx_strand_id
1 'polypeptide(L)'
;MIKWYTDKFTGKTLDRPAMTKLLAELRGGKVKAVVWRLDGLGRTAKGLTALFDEFVALKVNIVSLKDGIDLSTPAGRLIANVLAIVAAYETEIRAERIAAGKAAKQAKIDAIIKAGSAPPPVNKGGRPKGIPNKVTPTV
;
A
#
# COMPACT_ATOMS: atom_id res chain seq x y z
N MET A 1 28.04 -7.20 10.96
CA MET A 1 27.50 -8.18 9.99
C MET A 1 26.19 -7.61 9.45
N ILE A 2 25.99 -7.59 8.13
CA ILE A 2 24.77 -7.06 7.48
C ILE A 2 23.85 -8.25 7.17
N LYS A 3 22.57 -8.15 7.54
CA LYS A 3 21.55 -9.19 7.31
C LYS A 3 20.38 -8.61 6.53
N TRP A 4 20.01 -9.28 5.44
CA TRP A 4 18.94 -8.84 4.55
C TRP A 4 17.62 -9.53 4.87
N TYR A 5 16.55 -8.75 4.90
CA TYR A 5 15.17 -9.20 5.06
C TYR A 5 14.38 -8.81 3.81
N THR A 6 13.63 -9.74 3.24
CA THR A 6 12.86 -9.48 2.01
C THR A 6 11.51 -10.17 2.08
N ASP A 7 10.45 -9.41 1.89
CA ASP A 7 9.08 -9.92 1.74
C ASP A 7 8.60 -9.67 0.30
N LYS A 8 7.86 -10.63 -0.27
CA LYS A 8 7.14 -10.43 -1.54
C LYS A 8 5.73 -9.94 -1.24
N PHE A 9 5.41 -8.75 -1.73
CA PHE A 9 4.10 -8.17 -1.55
C PHE A 9 3.25 -8.39 -2.81
N THR A 10 2.19 -9.17 -2.69
CA THR A 10 1.09 -9.14 -3.66
C THR A 10 -0.09 -8.45 -2.98
N GLY A 11 -0.87 -7.65 -3.73
CA GLY A 11 -1.98 -6.86 -3.19
C GLY A 11 -3.02 -7.63 -2.37
N LYS A 12 -2.98 -8.97 -2.37
CA LYS A 12 -3.94 -9.87 -1.73
C LYS A 12 -3.54 -10.41 -0.36
N THR A 13 -2.26 -10.46 0.01
CA THR A 13 -1.83 -11.10 1.27
C THR A 13 -0.97 -10.18 2.13
N LEU A 14 -1.21 -10.24 3.44
CA LEU A 14 -0.46 -9.57 4.52
C LEU A 14 0.70 -10.44 5.05
N ASP A 15 1.06 -11.50 4.33
CA ASP A 15 2.07 -12.43 4.78
C ASP A 15 3.46 -11.78 4.68
N ARG A 16 4.03 -11.45 5.84
CA ARG A 16 5.32 -10.74 5.97
C ARG A 16 6.25 -11.43 6.98
N PRO A 17 6.62 -12.69 6.73
CA PRO A 17 7.43 -13.45 7.66
C PRO A 17 8.83 -12.85 7.87
N ALA A 18 9.38 -12.14 6.88
CA ALA A 18 10.67 -11.46 7.05
C ALA A 18 10.54 -10.23 7.96
N MET A 19 9.48 -9.44 7.79
CA MET A 19 9.16 -8.33 8.71
C MET A 19 8.98 -8.82 10.15
N THR A 20 8.23 -9.89 10.38
CA THR A 20 8.01 -10.43 11.73
C THR A 20 9.33 -10.86 12.39
N LYS A 21 10.22 -11.53 11.64
CA LYS A 21 11.54 -11.93 12.13
C LYS A 21 12.41 -10.73 12.49
N LEU A 22 12.41 -9.70 11.64
CA LEU A 22 13.15 -8.48 11.91
C LEU A 22 12.67 -7.80 13.19
N LEU A 23 11.35 -7.63 13.36
CA LEU A 23 10.77 -7.02 14.57
C LEU A 23 11.16 -7.80 15.84
N ALA A 24 11.17 -9.14 15.78
CA ALA A 24 11.62 -9.96 16.90
C ALA A 24 13.11 -9.74 17.24
N GLU A 25 13.98 -9.62 16.23
CA GLU A 25 15.41 -9.33 16.47
C GLU A 25 15.68 -7.91 16.96
N LEU A 26 14.88 -6.94 16.51
CA LEU A 26 14.92 -5.55 16.99
C LEU A 26 14.50 -5.47 18.47
N ARG A 27 13.38 -6.12 18.83
CA ARG A 27 12.92 -6.21 20.23
C ARG A 27 13.92 -6.95 21.12
N GLY A 28 14.64 -7.93 20.57
CA GLY A 28 15.72 -8.63 21.25
C GLY A 28 17.05 -7.85 21.33
N GLY A 29 17.11 -6.60 20.85
CA GLY A 29 18.30 -5.75 20.91
C GLY A 29 19.46 -6.20 20.00
N LYS A 30 19.23 -7.16 19.11
CA LYS A 30 20.27 -7.73 18.23
C LYS A 30 20.56 -6.86 17.01
N VAL A 31 19.62 -6.00 16.65
CA VAL A 31 19.71 -5.09 15.50
C VAL A 31 19.55 -3.65 16.00
N LYS A 32 20.51 -2.78 15.68
CA LYS A 32 20.54 -1.37 16.12
C LYS A 32 20.28 -0.36 15.01
N ALA A 33 20.36 -0.80 13.75
CA ALA A 33 20.13 0.04 12.59
C ALA A 33 19.42 -0.76 11.49
N VAL A 34 18.45 -0.14 10.83
CA VAL A 34 17.72 -0.73 9.72
C VAL A 34 17.72 0.23 8.54
N VAL A 35 17.99 -0.34 7.36
CA VAL A 35 18.12 0.39 6.11
C VAL A 35 16.94 -0.02 5.22
N TRP A 36 16.05 0.92 4.88
CA TRP A 36 14.74 0.61 4.33
C TRP A 36 14.44 1.26 2.97
N ARG A 37 13.47 0.68 2.27
CA ARG A 37 12.79 1.24 1.10
C ARG A 37 11.33 1.52 1.49
N LEU A 38 10.96 2.79 1.65
CA LEU A 38 9.66 3.22 2.21
C LEU A 38 8.44 2.63 1.47
N ASP A 39 8.61 2.20 0.21
CA ASP A 39 7.65 1.41 -0.53
C ASP A 39 7.33 0.08 0.18
N GLY A 40 6.31 0.11 1.03
CA GLY A 40 5.66 -1.07 1.56
C GLY A 40 5.72 -1.26 3.08
N LEU A 41 6.17 -0.30 3.89
CA LEU A 41 6.16 -0.44 5.37
C LEU A 41 4.76 -0.33 5.99
N GLY A 42 3.90 0.51 5.42
CA GLY A 42 2.51 0.64 5.82
C GLY A 42 1.63 0.81 4.59
N ARG A 43 0.62 -0.05 4.43
CA ARG A 43 -0.50 0.24 3.52
C ARG A 43 -1.34 1.43 4.01
N THR A 44 -1.18 1.79 5.29
CA THR A 44 -1.92 2.86 5.96
C THR A 44 -0.94 3.76 6.71
N ALA A 45 -1.21 5.06 6.73
CA ALA A 45 -0.41 6.04 7.48
C ALA A 45 -0.31 5.65 8.97
N LYS A 46 -1.43 5.20 9.57
CA LYS A 46 -1.48 4.72 10.96
C LYS A 46 -0.50 3.58 11.25
N GLY A 47 -0.40 2.61 10.34
CA GLY A 47 0.53 1.48 10.49
C GLY A 47 1.99 1.92 10.41
N LEU A 48 2.28 2.92 9.57
CA LEU A 48 3.64 3.46 9.46
C LEU A 48 4.04 4.25 10.70
N THR A 49 3.16 5.12 11.21
CA THR A 49 3.42 5.89 12.43
C THR A 49 3.64 4.99 13.63
N ALA A 50 2.82 3.94 13.82
CA ALA A 50 3.00 2.99 14.91
C ALA A 50 4.36 2.25 14.85
N LEU A 51 4.83 1.91 13.63
CA LEU A 51 6.15 1.30 13.44
C LEU A 51 7.26 2.30 13.79
N PHE A 52 7.13 3.55 13.39
CA PHE A 52 8.12 4.58 13.75
C PHE A 52 8.20 4.79 15.27
N ASP A 53 7.06 4.86 15.96
CA ASP A 53 7.03 5.00 17.41
C ASP A 53 7.71 3.81 18.12
N GLU A 54 7.45 2.59 17.63
CA GLU A 54 8.10 1.38 18.14
C GLU A 54 9.63 1.44 17.95
N PHE A 55 10.10 1.87 16.78
CA PHE A 55 11.53 1.95 16.50
C PHE A 55 12.25 3.04 17.30
N VAL A 56 11.59 4.18 17.53
CA VAL A 56 12.10 5.24 18.42
C VAL A 56 12.20 4.70 19.85
N ALA A 57 11.18 3.99 20.34
CA ALA A 57 11.20 3.38 21.67
C ALA A 57 12.33 2.35 21.82
N LEU A 58 12.61 1.57 20.77
CA LEU A 58 13.71 0.60 20.73
C LEU A 58 15.09 1.23 20.50
N LYS A 59 15.20 2.56 20.33
CA LYS A 59 16.43 3.29 19.98
C LYS A 59 17.12 2.73 18.73
N VAL A 60 16.32 2.29 17.77
CA VAL A 60 16.79 1.74 16.49
C VAL A 60 16.91 2.89 15.51
N ASN A 61 18.08 3.00 14.87
CA ASN A 61 18.28 4.01 13.85
C ASN A 61 17.72 3.54 12.50
N ILE A 62 16.93 4.36 11.81
CA ILE A 62 16.35 3.98 10.52
C ILE A 62 16.74 4.96 9.45
N VAL A 63 17.30 4.42 8.39
CA VAL A 63 17.75 5.17 7.22
C VAL A 63 16.98 4.68 6.00
N SER A 64 16.22 5.58 5.35
CA SER A 64 15.71 5.29 4.01
C SER A 64 16.85 5.40 3.00
N LEU A 65 17.20 4.32 2.30
CA LEU A 65 18.24 4.36 1.25
C LEU A 65 17.87 5.29 0.10
N LYS A 66 16.58 5.38 -0.18
CA LYS A 66 16.09 6.07 -1.38
C LYS A 66 16.06 7.58 -1.18
N ASP A 67 15.77 8.02 0.04
CA ASP A 67 15.41 9.41 0.31
C ASP A 67 16.39 10.09 1.30
N GLY A 68 17.36 9.37 1.86
CA GLY A 68 18.35 9.91 2.80
C GLY A 68 17.74 10.39 4.12
N ILE A 69 16.53 9.95 4.45
CA ILE A 69 15.79 10.41 5.63
C ILE A 69 16.29 9.65 6.86
N ASP A 70 16.80 10.40 7.84
CA ASP A 70 17.16 9.91 9.18
C ASP A 70 16.00 10.09 10.17
N LEU A 71 15.36 8.97 10.51
CA LEU A 71 14.21 8.92 11.41
C LEU A 71 14.57 9.09 12.91
N SER A 72 15.85 9.15 13.27
CA SER A 72 16.26 9.52 14.64
C SER A 72 16.08 11.02 14.93
N THR A 73 15.99 11.85 13.88
CA THR A 73 15.82 13.30 14.02
C THR A 73 14.35 13.72 14.02
N PRO A 74 13.96 14.79 14.74
CA PRO A 74 12.60 15.34 14.64
C PRO A 74 12.19 15.72 13.20
N ALA A 75 13.12 16.29 12.43
CA ALA A 75 12.89 16.67 11.04
C ALA A 75 12.64 15.45 10.13
N GLY A 76 13.44 14.39 10.27
CA GLY A 76 13.24 13.17 9.49
C GLY A 76 11.92 12.46 9.82
N ARG A 77 11.51 12.44 11.09
CA ARG A 77 10.18 11.93 11.49
C ARG A 77 9.05 12.75 10.88
N LEU A 78 9.17 14.08 10.84
CA LEU A 78 8.17 14.95 10.20
C LEU A 78 8.02 14.61 8.71
N ILE A 79 9.14 14.59 7.97
CA ILE A 79 9.12 14.31 6.52
C ILE A 79 8.52 12.93 6.23
N ALA A 80 8.93 11.91 7.00
CA ALA A 80 8.42 10.56 6.81
C ALA A 80 6.90 10.47 7.08
N ASN A 81 6.39 11.16 8.09
CA ASN A 81 4.95 11.21 8.37
C ASN A 81 4.17 11.92 7.25
N VAL A 82 4.69 13.03 6.72
CA VAL A 82 4.06 13.72 5.57
C VAL A 82 3.99 12.79 4.37
N LEU A 83 5.07 12.10 4.03
CA LEU A 83 5.09 11.12 2.94
C LEU A 83 4.11 9.96 3.17
N ALA A 84 3.98 9.51 4.42
CA ALA A 84 3.00 8.49 4.81
C ALA A 84 1.56 8.90 4.51
N ILE A 85 1.23 10.14 4.88
CA ILE A 85 -0.11 10.72 4.69
C ILE A 85 -0.41 10.86 3.20
N VAL A 86 0.54 11.37 2.41
CA VAL A 86 0.39 11.49 0.96
C VAL A 86 0.16 10.11 0.30
N ALA A 87 0.94 9.09 0.69
CA ALA A 87 0.78 7.74 0.16
C ALA A 87 -0.59 7.11 0.51
N ALA A 88 -1.08 7.37 1.73
CA ALA A 88 -2.42 6.94 2.15
C ALA A 88 -3.51 7.64 1.32
N TYR A 89 -3.42 8.97 1.16
CA TYR A 89 -4.34 9.76 0.33
C TYR A 89 -4.39 9.27 -1.13
N GLU A 90 -3.24 9.03 -1.76
CA GLU A 90 -3.21 8.49 -3.13
C GLU A 90 -3.89 7.11 -3.24
N THR A 91 -3.77 6.30 -2.19
CA THR A 91 -4.42 4.99 -2.12
C THR A 91 -5.93 5.12 -2.02
N GLU A 92 -6.42 6.04 -1.18
CA GLU A 92 -7.85 6.35 -1.04
C GLU A 92 -8.43 6.87 -2.37
N ILE A 93 -7.80 7.87 -2.98
CA ILE A 93 -8.21 8.40 -4.30
C ILE A 93 -8.20 7.31 -5.37
N ARG A 94 -7.20 6.42 -5.37
CA ARG A 94 -7.17 5.28 -6.29
C ARG A 94 -8.33 4.32 -6.03
N ALA A 95 -8.67 4.05 -4.77
CA ALA A 95 -9.79 3.19 -4.40
C ALA A 95 -11.13 3.78 -4.84
N GLU A 96 -11.34 5.08 -4.64
CA GLU A 96 -12.53 5.81 -5.12
C GLU A 96 -12.67 5.70 -6.64
N ARG A 97 -11.59 5.93 -7.39
CA ARG A 97 -11.58 5.78 -8.85
C ARG A 97 -11.93 4.36 -9.30
N ILE A 98 -11.42 3.35 -8.60
CA ILE A 98 -11.75 1.95 -8.88
C ILE A 98 -13.23 1.67 -8.59
N ALA A 99 -13.78 2.20 -7.49
CA ALA A 99 -15.17 2.04 -7.12
C ALA A 99 -16.11 2.71 -8.14
N ALA A 100 -15.83 3.95 -8.53
CA ALA A 100 -16.56 4.66 -9.57
C ALA A 100 -16.53 3.91 -10.91
N GLY A 101 -15.37 3.39 -11.31
CA GLY A 101 -15.23 2.56 -12.50
C GLY A 101 -16.04 1.27 -12.44
N LYS A 102 -16.10 0.60 -11.27
CA LYS A 102 -16.95 -0.58 -11.06
C LYS A 102 -18.44 -0.24 -11.14
N ALA A 103 -18.88 0.84 -10.50
CA ALA A 103 -20.27 1.28 -10.51
C ALA A 103 -20.74 1.63 -11.93
N ALA A 104 -19.97 2.43 -12.67
CA ALA A 104 -20.27 2.78 -14.06
C ALA A 104 -20.36 1.54 -14.96
N LYS A 105 -19.52 0.54 -14.71
CA LYS A 105 -19.57 -0.72 -15.45
C LYS A 105 -20.82 -1.54 -15.12
N GLN A 106 -21.20 -1.62 -13.84
CA GLN A 106 -22.40 -2.33 -13.41
C GLN A 106 -23.64 -1.70 -14.03
N ALA A 107 -23.76 -0.36 -13.99
CA ALA A 107 -24.87 0.35 -14.61
C ALA A 107 -25.02 0.06 -16.12
N LYS A 108 -23.90 -0.09 -16.85
CA LYS A 108 -23.94 -0.49 -18.27
C LYS A 108 -24.47 -1.91 -18.47
N ILE A 109 -24.11 -2.84 -17.58
CA ILE A 109 -24.61 -4.23 -17.63
C ILE A 109 -26.12 -4.23 -17.35
N ASP A 110 -26.54 -3.51 -16.31
CA ASP A 110 -27.95 -3.44 -15.91
C ASP A 110 -28.81 -2.82 -17.02
N ALA A 111 -28.30 -1.81 -17.74
CA ALA A 111 -28.97 -1.22 -18.89
C ALA A 111 -29.14 -2.22 -20.06
N ILE A 112 -28.11 -3.04 -20.35
CA ILE A 112 -28.18 -4.11 -21.37
C ILE A 112 -29.26 -5.14 -21.01
N ILE A 113 -29.29 -5.55 -19.74
CA ILE A 113 -30.30 -6.50 -19.22
C ILE A 113 -31.71 -5.90 -19.32
N LYS A 114 -31.88 -4.63 -18.92
CA LYS A 114 -33.17 -3.92 -18.99
C LYS A 114 -33.67 -3.76 -20.43
N ALA A 115 -32.76 -3.66 -21.40
CA ALA A 115 -33.08 -3.65 -22.83
C ALA A 115 -33.45 -5.04 -23.40
N GLY A 116 -33.53 -6.08 -22.56
CA GLY A 116 -33.91 -7.44 -22.96
C GLY A 116 -32.78 -8.25 -23.62
N SER A 117 -31.56 -7.73 -23.61
CA SER A 117 -30.39 -8.42 -24.19
C SER A 117 -29.68 -9.30 -23.15
N ALA A 118 -29.14 -10.44 -23.59
CA ALA A 118 -28.38 -11.33 -22.72
C ALA A 118 -27.12 -10.64 -22.15
N PRO A 119 -26.73 -10.91 -20.89
CA PRO A 119 -25.56 -10.29 -20.28
C PRO A 119 -24.26 -10.69 -21.02
N PRO A 120 -23.29 -9.77 -21.12
CA PRO A 120 -22.06 -10.02 -21.85
C PRO A 120 -21.20 -11.13 -21.20
N PRO A 121 -20.54 -11.97 -22.01
CA PRO A 121 -19.73 -13.07 -21.50
C PRO A 121 -18.56 -12.54 -20.66
N VAL A 122 -18.24 -13.23 -19.57
CA VAL A 122 -17.14 -12.88 -18.66
C VAL A 122 -15.85 -13.64 -19.01
N ASN A 123 -14.70 -13.01 -18.82
CA ASN A 123 -13.39 -13.67 -18.96
C ASN A 123 -13.06 -14.54 -17.72
N LYS A 124 -11.95 -15.29 -17.75
CA LYS A 124 -11.47 -16.14 -16.63
C LYS A 124 -11.31 -15.39 -15.29
N GLY A 125 -11.22 -14.07 -15.31
CA GLY A 125 -11.14 -13.20 -14.12
C GLY A 125 -12.48 -12.56 -13.73
N GLY A 126 -13.61 -13.02 -14.27
CA GLY A 126 -14.95 -12.51 -13.96
C GLY A 126 -15.27 -11.15 -14.62
N ARG A 127 -14.47 -10.67 -15.58
CA ARG A 127 -14.69 -9.38 -16.26
C ARG A 127 -15.55 -9.57 -17.53
N PRO A 128 -16.67 -8.84 -17.67
CA PRO A 128 -17.41 -8.70 -18.92
C PRO A 128 -16.53 -8.32 -20.11
N LYS A 129 -16.64 -9.08 -21.20
CA LYS A 129 -15.92 -8.89 -22.46
C LYS A 129 -16.59 -7.77 -23.26
N GLY A 130 -15.81 -6.90 -23.92
CA GLY A 130 -16.31 -5.81 -24.76
C GLY A 130 -16.74 -4.52 -24.05
N ILE A 131 -16.82 -4.49 -22.71
CA ILE A 131 -17.10 -3.25 -21.97
C ILE A 131 -15.78 -2.51 -21.66
N PRO A 132 -15.54 -1.31 -22.22
CA PRO A 132 -14.29 -0.57 -22.03
C PRO A 132 -14.07 -0.16 -20.58
N ASN A 133 -12.79 -0.12 -20.18
CA ASN A 133 -12.37 0.05 -18.79
C ASN A 133 -12.30 1.51 -18.32
N LYS A 134 -12.45 2.48 -19.23
CA LYS A 134 -12.28 3.89 -18.92
C LYS A 134 -13.65 4.55 -18.79
N VAL A 135 -13.92 5.08 -17.60
CA VAL A 135 -14.71 6.30 -17.47
C VAL A 135 -13.71 7.40 -17.78
N THR A 136 -13.85 8.07 -18.93
CA THR A 136 -13.13 9.32 -19.17
C THR A 136 -13.59 10.28 -18.08
N PRO A 137 -12.69 10.88 -17.26
CA PRO A 137 -13.12 11.96 -16.40
C PRO A 137 -13.60 13.08 -17.32
N THR A 138 -14.86 13.47 -17.18
CA THR A 138 -15.28 14.79 -17.64
C THR A 138 -14.47 15.77 -16.79
N VAL A 139 -13.49 16.43 -17.41
CA VAL A 139 -12.80 17.59 -16.84
C VAL A 139 -13.80 18.73 -16.74
#